data_AF-A0A2V5SSM5-F1
#
_entry.id   AF-A0A2V5SSM5-F1
#
_cell.length_a   1.000
_cell.length_b   1.000
_cell.length_c   1.000
_cell.angle_alpha   90.00
_cell.angle_beta   90.00
_cell.angle_gamma   90.00
#
_symmetry.space_group_name_H-M   'P 1'
#
loop_
_entity.id
_entity.type
_entity.pdbx_description
1 polymer ?
#
loop_
_entity_poly.entity_id
_entity_poly.type
_entity_poly.pdbx_seq_one_letter_code
_entity_poly.pdbx_strand_id
1 'polypeptide(L)' 'MKLCDLTQFYSPLSGGVKRYVHEKIAYIGKHSPATEHILIVPGSKTQMTCNGRSRIYSIRSPLLSRTSRYR' A
#
# COMPACT_ATOMS: atom_id res chain seq x y z
N MET A 1 8.52 -4.51 16.10
CA MET A 1 8.83 -5.27 14.86
C MET A 1 8.36 -4.44 13.67
N LYS A 2 9.00 -4.56 12.50
CA LYS A 2 8.53 -3.93 11.25
C LYS A 2 8.03 -4.99 10.28
N LEU A 3 6.88 -4.77 9.66
CA LEU A 3 6.33 -5.62 8.59
C LEU A 3 6.22 -4.78 7.32
N CYS A 4 6.74 -5.28 6.20
CA CYS A 4 6.74 -4.56 4.93
C CYS A 4 6.05 -5.40 3.85
N ASP A 5 4.99 -4.84 3.26
CA ASP A 5 4.35 -5.38 2.06
C ASP A 5 4.80 -4.56 0.83
N LEU A 6 5.17 -5.24 -0.24
CA LEU A 6 5.56 -4.64 -1.52
C LEU A 6 4.71 -5.27 -2.64
N THR A 7 4.07 -4.45 -3.47
CA THR A 7 3.27 -4.96 -4.59
C THR A 7 3.28 -4.01 -5.79
N GLN A 8 3.37 -4.59 -6.99
CA GLN A 8 3.31 -3.87 -8.26
C GLN A 8 1.87 -3.79 -8.81
N PHE A 9 0.98 -4.71 -8.42
CA PHE A 9 -0.39 -4.77 -8.92
C PHE A 9 -1.37 -3.94 -8.08
N TYR A 10 -0.91 -2.78 -7.61
CA TYR A 10 -1.74 -1.84 -6.87
C TYR A 10 -2.44 -0.88 -7.83
N SER A 11 -3.77 -0.83 -7.78
CA SER A 11 -4.54 0.22 -8.44
C SER A 11 -5.13 1.15 -7.38
N PRO A 12 -4.95 2.48 -7.51
CA PRO A 12 -5.46 3.44 -6.53
C PRO A 12 -6.99 3.55 -6.53
N LEU A 13 -7.67 3.08 -7.57
CA LEU A 13 -9.13 3.14 -7.69
C LEU A 13 -9.81 1.98 -6.96
N SER A 14 -9.58 0.75 -7.44
CA SER A 14 -10.26 -0.46 -6.99
C SER A 14 -9.39 -1.71 -7.22
N GLY A 15 -9.81 -2.86 -6.70
CA GLY A 15 -9.17 -4.15 -6.97
C GLY A 15 -8.89 -4.96 -5.71
N GLY A 16 -8.76 -6.28 -5.88
CA GLY A 16 -8.55 -7.23 -4.78
C GLY A 16 -7.26 -6.95 -3.99
N VAL A 17 -6.17 -6.59 -4.68
CA VAL A 17 -4.88 -6.27 -4.04
C VAL A 17 -5.02 -5.08 -3.10
N LYS A 18 -5.61 -3.96 -3.57
CA LYS A 18 -5.87 -2.78 -2.73
C LYS A 18 -6.72 -3.15 -1.52
N ARG A 19 -7.83 -3.85 -1.72
CA ARG A 19 -8.69 -4.26 -0.60
C ARG A 19 -7.92 -5.10 0.42
N TYR A 20 -7.21 -6.13 -0.03
CA TYR A 20 -6.47 -7.02 0.84
C TYR A 20 -5.41 -6.30 1.67
N VAL A 21 -4.56 -5.48 1.06
CA VAL A 21 -3.48 -4.80 1.81
C VAL A 21 -4.01 -3.77 2.80
N HIS A 22 -5.12 -3.09 2.47
CA HIS A 22 -5.76 -2.12 3.38
C HIS A 22 -6.49 -2.81 4.54
N GLU A 23 -7.16 -3.94 4.30
CA GLU A 23 -7.73 -4.78 5.37
C GLU A 23 -6.64 -5.36 6.27
N LYS A 24 -5.50 -5.76 5.70
CA LYS A 24 -4.32 -6.22 6.46
C LYS A 24 -3.73 -5.10 7.33
N ILE A 25 -3.64 -3.87 6.81
CA ILE A 25 -3.27 -2.67 7.61
C ILE A 25 -4.20 -2.51 8.80
N ALA A 26 -5.52 -2.56 8.58
CA ALA A 26 -6.51 -2.42 9.65
C ALA A 26 -6.40 -3.55 10.68
N TYR A 27 -6.22 -4.79 10.22
CA TYR A 27 -6.06 -5.95 11.09
C TYR A 27 -4.81 -5.83 11.98
N ILE A 28 -3.65 -5.49 11.40
CA ILE A 28 -2.39 -5.31 12.14
C ILE A 28 -2.51 -4.15 13.13
N GLY A 29 -3.09 -3.03 12.70
CA GLY A 29 -3.32 -1.88 13.58
C GLY A 29 -4.18 -2.23 14.80
N LYS A 30 -5.15 -3.14 14.64
CA LYS A 30 -6.03 -3.59 15.72
C LYS A 30 -5.39 -4.64 16.64
N HIS A 31 -4.64 -5.59 16.10
CA HIS A 31 -4.20 -6.78 16.85
C HIS A 31 -2.70 -6.82 17.14
N SER A 32 -1.91 -5.87 16.65
CA SER A 32 -0.46 -5.84 16.84
C SER A 32 0.04 -4.41 17.06
N PRO A 33 -0.29 -3.77 18.18
CA PRO A 33 -0.03 -2.35 18.44
C PRO A 33 1.47 -1.98 18.52
N ALA A 34 2.35 -2.97 18.67
CA ALA A 34 3.81 -2.80 18.65
C ALA A 34 4.43 -2.97 17.25
N THR A 35 3.64 -3.34 16.24
CA THR A 35 4.09 -3.52 14.87
C THR A 35 3.95 -2.22 14.09
N GLU A 36 5.03 -1.80 13.43
CA GLU A 36 4.98 -0.76 12.41
C GLU A 36 4.79 -1.46 11.05
N HIS A 37 3.70 -1.10 10.35
CA HIS A 37 3.37 -1.68 9.05
C HIS A 37 3.74 -0.71 7.94
N ILE A 38 4.48 -1.20 6.95
CA ILE A 38 4.91 -0.44 5.79
C ILE A 38 4.29 -1.10 4.55
N LEU A 39 3.64 -0.30 3.72
CA LEU A 39 3.15 -0.72 2.41
C LEU A 39 3.84 0.11 1.33
N ILE A 40 4.53 -0.54 0.40
CA ILE A 40 5.15 0.10 -0.76
C ILE A 40 4.36 -0.26 -2.01
N VAL A 41 3.87 0.74 -2.72
CA VAL A 41 3.06 0.60 -3.93
C VAL A 41 3.55 1.55 -5.03
N PRO A 42 3.32 1.21 -6.30
CA PRO A 42 3.54 2.13 -7.39
C PRO A 42 2.48 3.24 -7.40
N GLY A 43 2.87 4.43 -7.85
CA GLY A 43 1.96 5.55 -8.02
C GLY A 43 2.50 6.61 -8.97
N SER A 44 1.76 7.70 -9.13
CA SER A 44 2.14 8.80 -10.04
C SER A 44 3.24 9.70 -9.47
N LYS A 45 3.43 9.67 -8.16
CA LYS A 45 4.41 10.49 -7.42
C LYS A 45 5.06 9.65 -6.32
N THR A 46 6.31 9.97 -6.00
CA THR A 46 6.95 9.47 -4.78
C THR A 46 6.43 10.26 -3.59
N GLN A 47 5.76 9.60 -2.66
CA GLN A 47 5.15 10.24 -1.49
C GLN A 47 4.86 9.20 -0.39
N MET A 48 4.68 9.68 0.83
CA MET A 48 4.34 8.85 1.99
C MET A 48 3.06 9.38 2.64
N THR A 49 2.14 8.48 2.96
CA THR A 49 0.99 8.76 3.82
C THR A 49 1.07 7.92 5.09
N CYS A 50 0.55 8.47 6.19
CA CYS A 50 0.60 7.84 7.51
C CYS A 50 -0.82 7.67 8.05
N ASN A 51 -1.11 6.51 8.62
CA ASN A 51 -2.31 6.27 9.43
C ASN A 51 -1.92 5.46 10.68
N GLY A 52 -1.85 6.14 11.83
CA GLY A 52 -1.35 5.54 13.06
C GLY A 52 0.10 5.06 12.92
N ARG A 53 0.32 3.75 13.10
CA ARG A 53 1.64 3.09 12.95
C ARG A 53 1.87 2.50 11.55
N SER A 54 0.97 2.79 10.62
CA SER A 54 1.04 2.30 9.25
C SER A 54 1.51 3.40 8.32
N ARG A 55 2.49 3.10 7.47
CA ARG A 55 3.02 4.01 6.46
C ARG A 55 2.80 3.42 5.07
N ILE A 56 2.22 4.19 4.17
CA ILE A 56 2.05 3.81 2.77
C ILE A 56 2.97 4.70 1.92
N TYR A 57 3.95 4.09 1.27
CA TYR A 57 4.84 4.73 0.33
C TYR A 57 4.34 4.45 -1.09
N SER A 58 3.99 5.51 -1.80
CA SER A 58 3.83 5.48 -3.25
C SER A 58 5.18 5.81 -3.87
N ILE A 59 5.67 5.00 -4.81
CA ILE A 59 6.88 5.28 -5.60
C ILE A 59 6.48 5.65 -7.02
N ARG A 60 7.02 6.75 -7.54
CA ARG A 60 6.76 7.17 -8.93
C ARG A 60 7.15 6.04 -9.90
N SER A 61 6.16 5.51 -10.61
CA SER A 61 6.31 4.35 -11.50
C SER A 61 5.61 4.62 -12.86
N PRO A 62 6.08 4.01 -13.97
CA PRO A 62 5.49 4.18 -15.30
C PRO A 62 4.03 3.73 -15.34
N LEU A 63 3.31 3.91 -16.44
CA LEU A 63 1.96 3.34 -16.57
C LEU A 63 2.08 2.03 -17.34
N LEU A 64 1.82 0.89 -16.68
CA LEU A 64 1.94 -0.44 -17.28
C LEU A 64 0.71 -0.79 -18.11
N SER A 65 -0.47 -0.36 -17.66
CA SER A 65 -1.73 -0.56 -18.39
C SER A 65 -2.68 0.60 -18.14
N ARG A 66 -3.20 1.20 -19.21
CA ARG A 66 -4.19 2.29 -19.11
C ARG A 66 -5.55 1.79 -18.61
N THR A 67 -5.92 0.57 -18.99
CA THR A 67 -7.22 -0.02 -18.66
C THR A 67 -7.30 -0.39 -17.18
N SER A 68 -6.29 -1.09 -16.65
CA SER A 68 -6.25 -1.48 -15.23
C SER A 68 -5.61 -0.43 -14.32
N ARG A 69 -4.94 0.58 -14.90
CA ARG A 69 -4.21 1.68 -14.22
C ARG A 69 -3.11 1.20 -13.27
N TYR A 70 -2.52 0.04 -13.55
CA TYR A 70 -1.30 -0.39 -12.87
C TYR A 70 -0.12 0.46 -13.29
N ARG A 71 0.80 0.64 -12.34
CA ARG A 71 2.01 1.42 -12.52
C ARG A 71 3.24 0.62 -12.11
#